data_AF-A0ABD5Y4C6-F1
#
_entry.id   AF-A0ABD5Y4C6-F1
#
_cell.length_a   1.000
_cell.length_b   1.000
_cell.length_c   1.000
_cell.angle_alpha   90.00
_cell.angle_beta   90.00
_cell.angle_gamma   90.00
#
_symmetry.space_group_name_H-M   'P 1'
#
loop_
_entity.id
_entity.type
_entity.pdbx_description
1 polymer ?
#
loop_
_entity_poly.entity_id
_entity_poly.type
_entity_poly.pdbx_seq_one_letter_code
_entity_poly.pdbx_strand_id
1 'polypeptide(L)'
;MRETHRNLAFVALGLVLLAAAAVVPVGTVHWHDTSVEQPDYIEGNETGLRSEGYRVVAYENLSERAQDLYVATLENGGEYRVPPSDGADDYDYPTRAEVIERANMSDPGARYPMHVIVERPNGTVDLPPADEERPDATYDAMMTKTSGPPLLAVGRIHQLLLALAGIATLGYGGSKLATL
;
A
#
# COMPACT_ATOMS: atom_id res chain seq x y z
N MET A 1 28.48 -42.62 2.21
CA MET A 1 28.80 -41.46 1.34
C MET A 1 27.63 -41.00 0.48
N ARG A 2 27.05 -41.84 -0.40
CA ARG A 2 26.00 -41.39 -1.35
C ARG A 2 24.75 -40.78 -0.69
N GLU A 3 24.34 -41.31 0.46
CA GLU A 3 23.18 -40.79 1.21
C GLU A 3 23.47 -39.48 1.94
N THR A 4 24.68 -39.33 2.49
CA THR A 4 25.14 -38.10 3.14
C THR A 4 25.17 -36.93 2.17
N HIS A 5 25.65 -37.13 0.94
CA HIS A 5 25.63 -36.12 -0.12
C HIS A 5 24.20 -35.73 -0.53
N ARG A 6 23.28 -36.71 -0.60
CA ARG A 6 21.87 -36.46 -0.91
C ARG A 6 21.19 -35.62 0.19
N ASN A 7 21.43 -35.95 1.45
CA ASN A 7 20.83 -35.21 2.57
C ASN A 7 21.38 -33.78 2.67
N LEU A 8 22.70 -33.61 2.45
CA LEU A 8 23.33 -32.29 2.39
C LEU A 8 22.77 -31.44 1.23
N ALA A 9 22.49 -32.06 0.07
CA ALA A 9 21.88 -31.37 -1.07
C ALA A 9 20.47 -30.86 -0.74
N PHE A 10 19.66 -31.60 0.02
CA PHE A 10 18.35 -31.12 0.47
C PHE A 10 18.45 -29.94 1.44
N VAL A 11 19.42 -29.95 2.34
CA VAL A 11 19.68 -28.81 3.23
C VAL A 11 20.10 -27.59 2.44
N ALA A 12 21.06 -27.74 1.52
CA ALA A 12 21.52 -26.65 0.65
C ALA A 12 20.37 -26.10 -0.21
N LEU A 13 19.55 -26.97 -0.80
CA LEU A 13 18.37 -26.59 -1.57
C LEU A 13 17.38 -25.78 -0.72
N GLY A 14 17.12 -26.21 0.52
CA GLY A 14 16.22 -25.51 1.40
C GLY A 14 16.71 -24.11 1.79
N LEU A 15 18.02 -23.96 2.04
CA LEU A 15 18.63 -22.64 2.24
C LEU A 15 18.49 -21.74 1.00
N VAL A 16 18.72 -22.30 -0.20
CA VAL A 16 18.57 -21.56 -1.46
C VAL A 16 17.13 -21.13 -1.68
N LEU A 17 16.14 -21.98 -1.40
CA LEU A 17 14.72 -21.65 -1.54
C LEU A 17 14.28 -20.54 -0.56
N LEU A 18 14.78 -20.57 0.69
CA LEU A 18 14.55 -19.49 1.65
C LEU A 18 15.19 -18.17 1.20
N ALA A 19 16.43 -18.22 0.72
CA ALA A 19 17.10 -17.05 0.17
C ALA A 19 16.35 -16.49 -1.05
N ALA A 20 15.86 -17.36 -1.93
CA ALA A 20 15.05 -16.98 -3.08
C ALA A 20 13.74 -16.30 -2.64
N ALA A 21 13.02 -16.85 -1.66
CA ALA A 21 11.81 -16.23 -1.12
C ALA A 21 12.04 -14.80 -0.60
N ALA A 22 13.23 -14.52 -0.06
CA ALA A 22 13.59 -13.20 0.46
C ALA A 22 13.89 -12.15 -0.61
N VAL A 23 14.28 -12.56 -1.83
CA VAL A 23 14.71 -11.64 -2.91
C VAL A 23 13.73 -11.53 -4.08
N VAL A 24 12.71 -12.41 -4.14
CA VAL A 24 11.66 -12.31 -5.18
C VAL A 24 10.92 -10.97 -5.01
N PRO A 25 10.83 -10.13 -6.06
CA PRO A 25 10.14 -8.85 -5.97
C PRO A 25 8.66 -9.05 -5.62
N VAL A 26 8.17 -8.33 -4.61
CA VAL A 26 6.74 -8.17 -4.40
C VAL A 26 6.27 -7.00 -5.25
N GLY A 27 5.31 -7.23 -6.16
CA GLY A 27 4.76 -6.15 -6.98
C GLY A 27 4.23 -5.04 -6.08
N THR A 28 4.68 -3.80 -6.30
CA THR A 28 4.17 -2.63 -5.58
C THR A 28 2.73 -2.37 -5.99
N VAL A 29 1.97 -1.71 -5.12
CA VAL A 29 0.60 -1.28 -5.40
C VAL A 29 0.43 0.17 -5.01
N HIS A 30 -0.46 0.86 -5.71
CA HIS A 30 -0.96 2.17 -5.33
C HIS A 30 -2.14 1.98 -4.39
N TRP A 31 -2.06 2.64 -3.24
CA TRP A 31 -3.07 2.63 -2.20
C TRP A 31 -3.84 3.93 -2.23
N HIS A 32 -5.15 3.79 -2.03
CA HIS A 32 -6.12 4.85 -1.81
C HIS A 32 -6.82 4.53 -0.50
N ASP A 33 -6.88 5.51 0.40
CA ASP A 33 -7.34 5.30 1.75
C ASP A 33 -8.03 6.57 2.26
N THR A 34 -9.35 6.48 2.46
CA THR A 34 -10.20 7.52 3.07
C THR A 34 -10.53 7.19 4.52
N SER A 35 -9.90 6.17 5.13
CA SER A 35 -10.17 5.78 6.51
C SER A 35 -9.43 6.70 7.51
N VAL A 36 -10.12 7.08 8.59
CA VAL A 36 -9.68 8.11 9.55
C VAL A 36 -8.81 7.56 10.69
N GLU A 37 -7.86 6.69 10.40
CA GLU A 37 -6.86 6.29 11.41
C GLU A 37 -5.73 7.33 11.60
N GLN A 38 -5.82 8.55 11.06
CA GLN A 38 -4.78 9.59 11.21
C GLN A 38 -5.25 10.91 11.83
N PRO A 39 -4.41 11.58 12.64
CA PRO A 39 -4.82 12.44 13.76
C PRO A 39 -5.15 13.89 13.40
N ASP A 40 -5.13 14.24 12.12
CA ASP A 40 -5.34 15.61 11.68
C ASP A 40 -6.69 15.69 10.98
N TYR A 41 -7.70 15.85 11.82
CA TYR A 41 -9.02 16.32 11.45
C TYR A 41 -8.93 17.48 10.45
N ILE A 42 -9.42 17.27 9.23
CA ILE A 42 -9.40 18.28 8.16
C ILE A 42 -10.69 19.11 8.24
N GLU A 43 -10.82 19.89 9.31
CA GLU A 43 -11.85 20.94 9.39
C GLU A 43 -11.30 22.22 8.77
N GLY A 44 -11.89 22.66 7.66
CA GLY A 44 -11.48 23.91 7.03
C GLY A 44 -12.29 24.24 5.80
N ASN A 45 -12.32 25.52 5.45
CA ASN A 45 -12.69 25.93 4.10
C ASN A 45 -11.49 25.71 3.16
N GLU A 46 -11.72 25.71 1.85
CA GLU A 46 -10.67 25.57 0.82
C GLU A 46 -9.44 26.45 1.09
N THR A 47 -9.63 27.68 1.57
CA THR A 47 -8.54 28.63 1.83
C THR A 47 -7.66 28.18 2.99
N GLY A 48 -8.25 27.68 4.08
CA GLY A 48 -7.52 27.11 5.21
C GLY A 48 -6.71 25.89 4.79
N LEU A 49 -7.34 24.95 4.08
CA LEU A 49 -6.70 23.71 3.64
C LEU A 49 -5.51 23.97 2.70
N ARG A 50 -5.66 24.90 1.75
CA ARG A 50 -4.54 25.31 0.89
C ARG A 50 -3.42 26.01 1.67
N SER A 51 -3.76 26.81 2.69
CA SER A 51 -2.77 27.47 3.53
C SER A 51 -1.96 26.48 4.39
N GLU A 52 -2.55 25.32 4.72
CA GLU A 52 -1.90 24.21 5.40
C GLU A 52 -1.08 23.31 4.46
N GLY A 53 -1.09 23.61 3.15
CA GLY A 53 -0.32 22.87 2.14
C GLY A 53 -1.06 21.70 1.51
N TYR A 54 -2.36 21.54 1.77
CA TYR A 54 -3.17 20.51 1.12
C TYR A 54 -3.50 20.87 -0.33
N ARG A 55 -3.44 19.86 -1.20
CA ARG A 55 -3.99 19.95 -2.56
C ARG A 55 -5.48 19.69 -2.49
N VAL A 56 -6.26 20.76 -2.69
CA VAL A 56 -7.74 20.70 -2.77
C VAL A 56 -8.19 20.70 -4.22
N VAL A 57 -8.96 19.69 -4.62
CA VAL A 57 -9.49 19.49 -5.97
C VAL A 57 -10.95 19.12 -5.91
N ALA A 58 -11.79 19.78 -6.71
CA ALA A 58 -13.18 19.38 -6.87
C ALA A 58 -13.30 18.03 -7.57
N TYR A 59 -14.24 17.20 -7.13
CA TYR A 59 -14.49 15.89 -7.73
C TYR A 59 -14.65 15.97 -9.25
N GLU A 60 -15.39 16.96 -9.75
CA GLU A 60 -15.63 17.12 -11.19
C GLU A 60 -14.37 17.52 -11.98
N ASN A 61 -13.34 18.01 -11.29
CA ASN A 61 -12.06 18.39 -11.90
C ASN A 61 -11.03 17.25 -11.86
N LEU A 62 -11.31 16.13 -11.20
CA LEU A 62 -10.50 14.92 -11.29
C LEU A 62 -10.64 14.29 -12.68
N SER A 63 -9.59 13.64 -13.19
CA SER A 63 -9.75 12.77 -14.37
C SER A 63 -10.76 11.66 -14.12
N GLU A 64 -11.35 11.12 -15.19
CA GLU A 64 -12.24 9.96 -15.10
C GLU A 64 -11.61 8.82 -14.31
N ARG A 65 -10.30 8.58 -14.51
CA ARG A 65 -9.58 7.54 -13.77
C ARG A 65 -9.48 7.83 -12.27
N ALA A 66 -9.21 9.08 -11.91
CA ALA A 66 -9.15 9.50 -10.51
C ALA A 66 -10.52 9.41 -9.83
N GLN A 67 -11.59 9.82 -10.52
CA GLN A 67 -12.97 9.66 -10.05
C GLN A 67 -13.31 8.19 -9.78
N ASP A 68 -13.00 7.30 -10.74
CA ASP A 68 -13.22 5.86 -10.58
C ASP A 68 -12.51 5.29 -9.34
N LEU A 69 -11.24 5.67 -9.14
CA LEU A 69 -10.44 5.23 -8.00
C LEU A 69 -11.00 5.73 -6.68
N TYR A 70 -11.41 6.99 -6.62
CA TYR A 70 -12.02 7.59 -5.44
C TYR A 70 -13.36 6.92 -5.11
N VAL A 71 -14.27 6.76 -6.09
CA VAL A 71 -15.54 6.05 -5.90
C VAL A 71 -15.30 4.62 -5.43
N ALA A 72 -14.40 3.88 -6.09
CA ALA A 72 -14.07 2.51 -5.68
C ALA A 72 -13.52 2.45 -4.24
N THR A 73 -12.78 3.48 -3.81
CA THR A 73 -12.30 3.60 -2.42
C THR A 73 -13.45 3.72 -1.43
N LEU A 74 -14.40 4.61 -1.72
CA LEU A 74 -15.60 4.80 -0.90
C LEU A 74 -16.44 3.52 -0.82
N GLU A 75 -16.64 2.83 -1.95
CA GLU A 75 -17.41 1.59 -2.03
C GLU A 75 -16.76 0.40 -1.29
N ASN A 76 -15.43 0.40 -1.17
CA ASN A 76 -14.67 -0.68 -0.51
C ASN A 76 -14.41 -0.41 0.98
N GLY A 77 -15.25 0.42 1.61
CA GLY A 77 -15.12 0.74 3.04
C GLY A 77 -13.86 1.56 3.34
N GLY A 78 -13.54 2.48 2.44
CA GLY A 78 -12.47 3.46 2.61
C GLY A 78 -11.09 3.02 2.17
N GLU A 79 -10.87 1.76 1.77
CA GLU A 79 -9.58 1.31 1.24
C GLU A 79 -9.70 0.69 -0.15
N TYR A 80 -8.88 1.15 -1.10
CA TYR A 80 -8.78 0.52 -2.42
C TYR A 80 -7.37 0.53 -2.98
N ARG A 81 -7.04 -0.51 -3.75
CA ARG A 81 -5.66 -0.77 -4.20
C ARG A 81 -5.64 -1.21 -5.65
N VAL A 82 -4.67 -0.69 -6.38
CA VAL A 82 -4.49 -1.00 -7.81
C VAL A 82 -3.02 -1.22 -8.15
N PRO A 83 -2.73 -1.95 -9.25
CA PRO A 83 -1.39 -1.99 -9.83
C PRO A 83 -0.88 -0.59 -10.20
N PRO A 84 0.44 -0.35 -10.27
CA PRO A 84 0.97 0.97 -10.61
C PRO A 84 0.55 1.49 -11.99
N SER A 85 0.33 0.60 -12.95
CA SER A 85 -0.18 0.95 -14.29
C SER A 85 -1.59 1.55 -14.28
N ASP A 86 -2.32 1.32 -13.19
CA ASP A 86 -3.75 1.61 -13.08
C ASP A 86 -4.00 2.75 -12.07
N GLY A 87 -2.95 3.48 -11.65
CA GLY A 87 -3.11 4.71 -10.87
C GLY A 87 -3.75 5.85 -11.67
N ALA A 88 -3.87 7.03 -11.07
CA ALA A 88 -4.23 8.26 -11.75
C ALA A 88 -3.15 9.33 -11.59
N ASP A 89 -2.86 10.06 -12.67
CA ASP A 89 -1.88 11.15 -12.68
C ASP A 89 -2.29 12.34 -11.78
N ASP A 90 -3.58 12.42 -11.43
CA ASP A 90 -4.08 13.40 -10.46
C ASP A 90 -3.60 13.14 -9.03
N TYR A 91 -3.06 11.97 -8.74
CA TYR A 91 -2.63 11.56 -7.41
C TYR A 91 -1.12 11.36 -7.35
N ASP A 92 -0.52 11.87 -6.28
CA ASP A 92 0.87 11.55 -5.97
C ASP A 92 0.92 10.22 -5.21
N TYR A 93 1.75 9.28 -5.67
CA TYR A 93 1.91 7.99 -4.98
C TYR A 93 3.32 7.84 -4.38
N PRO A 94 3.69 8.67 -3.38
CA PRO A 94 5.02 8.60 -2.82
C PRO A 94 5.22 7.27 -2.10
N THR A 95 6.43 6.75 -2.20
CA THR A 95 6.94 5.68 -1.36
C THR A 95 7.29 6.23 0.02
N ARG A 96 7.32 5.35 1.02
CA ARG A 96 7.75 5.74 2.37
C ARG A 96 9.14 6.38 2.41
N ALA A 97 10.05 5.94 1.53
CA ALA A 97 11.39 6.50 1.44
C ALA A 97 11.35 7.96 0.96
N GLU A 98 10.57 8.25 -0.08
CA GLU A 98 10.39 9.61 -0.60
C GLU A 98 9.72 10.53 0.44
N VAL A 99 8.75 10.02 1.20
CA VAL A 99 8.13 10.79 2.30
C VAL A 99 9.17 11.15 3.37
N ILE A 100 10.01 10.19 3.78
CA ILE A 100 11.07 10.42 4.79
C ILE A 100 12.13 11.39 4.26
N GLU A 101 12.57 11.21 3.01
CA GLU A 101 13.55 12.07 2.37
C GLU A 101 13.02 13.51 2.30
N ARG A 102 11.78 13.69 1.85
CA ARG A 102 11.14 15.00 1.75
C ARG A 102 10.95 15.62 3.14
N ALA A 103 10.54 14.86 4.14
CA ALA A 103 10.44 15.34 5.53
C ALA A 103 11.80 15.81 6.08
N ASN A 104 12.91 15.15 5.73
CA ASN A 104 14.26 15.55 6.16
C ASN A 104 14.79 16.79 5.43
N MET A 105 14.33 17.05 4.20
CA MET A 105 14.74 18.21 3.40
C MET A 105 13.96 19.48 3.73
N SER A 106 12.89 19.36 4.50
CA SER A 106 11.90 20.41 4.69
C SER A 106 11.93 20.98 6.09
N ASP A 107 11.39 22.20 6.24
CA ASP A 107 11.33 22.87 7.53
C ASP A 107 10.57 21.99 8.55
N PRO A 108 10.98 21.89 9.84
CA PRO A 108 10.39 20.99 10.85
C PRO A 108 8.89 21.20 11.19
N GLY A 109 8.14 21.96 10.39
CA GLY A 109 6.68 22.15 10.48
C GLY A 109 5.94 22.00 9.15
N ALA A 110 6.62 21.67 8.05
CA ALA A 110 5.97 21.42 6.77
C ALA A 110 5.18 20.10 6.83
N ARG A 111 3.85 20.18 6.94
CA ARG A 111 2.95 19.04 6.72
C ARG A 111 3.09 18.62 5.26
N TYR A 112 3.51 17.38 5.03
CA TYR A 112 3.50 16.77 3.70
C TYR A 112 2.31 15.85 3.62
N PRO A 113 1.16 16.36 3.16
CA PRO A 113 0.03 15.50 3.03
C PRO A 113 0.31 14.52 1.91
N MET A 114 0.40 13.24 2.26
CA MET A 114 0.08 12.15 1.33
C MET A 114 -1.41 12.19 0.91
N HIS A 115 -2.12 13.26 1.31
CA HIS A 115 -3.55 13.43 1.20
C HIS A 115 -3.84 14.39 0.04
N VAL A 116 -4.72 13.96 -0.85
CA VAL A 116 -5.48 14.84 -1.70
C VAL A 116 -6.81 15.12 -1.02
N ILE A 117 -7.24 16.36 -1.02
CA ILE A 117 -8.55 16.76 -0.51
C ILE A 117 -9.49 16.86 -1.71
N VAL A 118 -10.54 16.03 -1.71
CA VAL A 118 -11.54 15.99 -2.75
C VAL A 118 -12.77 16.75 -2.26
N GLU A 119 -13.11 17.86 -2.92
CA GLU A 119 -14.36 18.55 -2.66
C GLU A 119 -15.51 17.77 -3.32
N ARG A 120 -16.49 17.36 -2.50
CA ARG A 120 -17.65 16.62 -2.96
C ARG A 120 -18.60 17.53 -3.77
N PRO A 121 -19.21 17.00 -4.83
CA PRO A 121 -20.25 17.69 -5.57
C PRO A 121 -21.42 18.03 -4.65
N ASN A 122 -21.99 19.24 -4.78
CA ASN A 122 -23.14 19.70 -4.00
C ASN A 122 -24.46 19.01 -4.43
N GLY A 123 -24.55 17.70 -4.22
CA GLY A 123 -25.74 16.88 -4.47
C GLY A 123 -26.06 16.58 -5.94
N THR A 124 -25.13 16.86 -6.87
CA THR A 124 -25.27 16.55 -8.29
C THR A 124 -24.86 15.11 -8.64
N VAL A 125 -24.05 14.48 -7.78
CA VAL A 125 -23.60 13.10 -7.92
C VAL A 125 -23.85 12.38 -6.59
N ASP A 126 -24.48 11.21 -6.65
CA ASP A 126 -24.72 10.36 -5.48
C ASP A 126 -23.46 9.53 -5.22
N LEU A 127 -22.62 10.00 -4.29
CA LEU A 127 -21.38 9.34 -3.90
C LEU A 127 -21.58 8.61 -2.57
N PRO A 128 -21.05 7.39 -2.39
CA PRO A 128 -21.07 6.72 -1.09
C PRO A 128 -20.38 7.59 -0.03
N PRO A 129 -20.77 7.49 1.25
CA PRO A 129 -20.09 8.23 2.32
C PRO A 129 -18.62 7.81 2.40
N ALA A 130 -17.73 8.74 2.73
CA ALA A 130 -16.36 8.39 3.08
C ALA A 130 -16.33 7.69 4.45
N ASP A 131 -15.32 6.85 4.63
CA ASP A 131 -15.06 6.15 5.90
C ASP A 131 -14.35 7.08 6.91
N GLU A 132 -14.90 8.29 7.04
CA GLU A 132 -14.42 9.33 7.92
C GLU A 132 -15.34 9.50 9.13
N GLU A 133 -14.80 10.04 10.24
CA GLU A 133 -15.56 10.25 11.48
C GLU A 133 -16.76 11.20 11.27
N ARG A 134 -16.75 12.01 10.19
CA ARG A 134 -17.86 12.85 9.73
C ARG A 134 -18.09 12.72 8.20
N PRO A 135 -18.97 11.81 7.76
CA PRO A 135 -19.20 11.54 6.34
C PRO A 135 -19.98 12.62 5.59
N ASP A 136 -20.34 13.73 6.25
CA ASP A 136 -21.07 14.88 5.69
C ASP A 136 -20.18 16.10 5.39
N ALA A 137 -18.86 15.92 5.40
CA ALA A 137 -17.92 16.98 5.05
C ALA A 137 -18.02 17.32 3.56
N THR A 138 -18.00 18.62 3.24
CA THR A 138 -17.85 19.11 1.85
C THR A 138 -16.52 18.68 1.24
N TYR A 139 -15.55 18.27 2.06
CA TYR A 139 -14.20 17.91 1.69
C TYR A 139 -13.83 16.56 2.30
N ASP A 140 -13.44 15.61 1.46
CA ASP A 140 -12.92 14.30 1.87
C ASP A 140 -11.41 14.27 1.73
N ALA A 141 -10.73 13.61 2.67
CA ALA A 141 -9.31 13.37 2.61
C ALA A 141 -9.05 11.96 2.06
N MET A 142 -8.26 11.86 0.99
CA MET A 142 -7.80 10.58 0.49
C MET A 142 -6.28 10.50 0.52
N MET A 143 -5.75 9.60 1.34
CA MET A 143 -4.34 9.27 1.35
C MET A 143 -3.98 8.42 0.13
N THR A 144 -2.93 8.81 -0.56
CA THR A 144 -2.38 8.13 -1.73
C THR A 144 -0.91 7.80 -1.49
N LYS A 145 -0.52 6.54 -1.73
CA LYS A 145 0.86 6.08 -1.50
C LYS A 145 1.22 4.86 -2.33
N THR A 146 2.51 4.68 -2.55
CA THR A 146 3.05 3.41 -3.07
C THR A 146 3.55 2.56 -1.92
N SER A 147 3.05 1.33 -1.81
CA SER A 147 3.51 0.38 -0.79
C SER A 147 3.59 -1.05 -1.35
N GLY A 148 4.33 -1.90 -0.63
CA GLY A 148 4.33 -3.33 -0.91
C GLY A 148 2.94 -3.94 -0.69
N PRO A 149 2.63 -5.07 -1.33
CA PRO A 149 1.35 -5.71 -1.17
C PRO A 149 1.26 -6.30 0.26
N PRO A 150 0.05 -6.49 0.83
CA PRO A 150 -0.12 -7.14 2.12
C PRO A 150 0.60 -8.49 2.22
N LEU A 151 0.95 -8.90 3.45
CA LEU A 151 1.69 -10.16 3.70
C LEU A 151 0.99 -11.39 3.10
N LEU A 152 -0.34 -11.38 3.08
CA LEU A 152 -1.19 -12.48 2.59
C LEU A 152 -1.79 -12.21 1.19
N ALA A 153 -1.34 -11.16 0.50
CA ALA A 153 -1.85 -10.86 -0.84
C ALA A 153 -1.42 -11.94 -1.85
N VAL A 154 -2.24 -12.12 -2.90
CA VAL A 154 -1.96 -13.05 -4.01
C VAL A 154 -0.57 -12.82 -4.61
N GLY A 155 -0.12 -11.56 -4.66
CA GLY A 155 1.23 -11.18 -5.11
C GLY A 155 2.39 -11.75 -4.27
N ARG A 156 2.14 -12.22 -3.05
CA ARG A 156 3.15 -12.85 -2.16
C ARG A 156 3.05 -14.37 -2.07
N ILE A 157 2.08 -15.00 -2.73
CA ILE A 157 1.89 -16.48 -2.69
C ILE A 157 3.16 -17.20 -3.12
N HIS A 158 3.84 -16.72 -4.15
CA HIS A 158 5.09 -17.30 -4.64
C HIS A 158 6.19 -17.31 -3.57
N GLN A 159 6.33 -16.22 -2.81
CA GLN A 159 7.29 -16.14 -1.70
C GLN A 159 6.91 -17.11 -0.58
N LEU A 160 5.62 -17.21 -0.25
CA LEU A 160 5.12 -18.14 0.75
C LEU A 160 5.38 -19.59 0.33
N LEU A 161 5.11 -19.95 -0.92
CA LEU A 161 5.37 -21.29 -1.46
C LEU A 161 6.86 -21.64 -1.43
N LEU A 162 7.73 -20.71 -1.84
CA LEU A 162 9.18 -20.89 -1.76
C LEU A 162 9.66 -21.06 -0.32
N ALA A 163 9.13 -20.26 0.61
CA ALA A 163 9.46 -20.36 2.02
C ALA A 163 9.04 -21.72 2.61
N LEU A 164 7.80 -22.15 2.34
CA LEU A 164 7.29 -23.46 2.79
C LEU A 164 8.08 -24.62 2.19
N ALA A 165 8.42 -24.56 0.91
CA ALA A 165 9.25 -25.55 0.25
C ALA A 165 10.67 -25.60 0.86
N GLY A 166 11.25 -24.44 1.18
CA GLY A 166 12.53 -24.32 1.87
C GLY A 166 12.51 -24.95 3.27
N ILE A 167 11.46 -24.67 4.06
CA ILE A 167 11.28 -25.26 5.40
C ILE A 167 11.11 -26.78 5.29
N ALA A 168 10.30 -27.27 4.36
CA ALA A 168 10.06 -28.70 4.19
C ALA A 168 11.33 -29.46 3.77
N THR A 169 12.11 -28.91 2.84
CA THR A 169 13.37 -29.50 2.39
C THR A 169 14.45 -29.49 3.47
N LEU A 170 14.54 -28.41 4.27
CA LEU A 170 15.39 -28.36 5.45
C LEU A 170 15.01 -29.40 6.50
N GLY A 171 13.72 -29.49 6.84
CA GLY A 171 13.22 -30.46 7.82
C GLY A 171 13.48 -31.90 7.39
N TYR A 172 13.25 -32.22 6.11
CA TYR A 172 13.52 -33.54 5.57
C TYR A 172 15.03 -33.86 5.56
N GLY A 173 15.86 -32.96 5.00
CA GLY A 173 17.32 -33.15 4.95
C GLY A 173 17.97 -33.23 6.34
N GLY A 174 17.54 -32.35 7.24
CA GLY A 174 18.04 -32.28 8.62
C GLY A 174 17.66 -33.52 9.45
N SER A 175 16.40 -33.97 9.39
CA SER A 175 15.96 -35.18 10.12
C SER A 175 16.74 -36.43 9.71
N LYS A 176 17.13 -36.54 8.44
CA LYS A 176 17.97 -37.64 7.90
C LYS A 176 19.46 -37.51 8.23
N LEU A 177 19.94 -36.32 8.58
CA LEU A 177 21.31 -36.11 9.09
C LEU A 177 21.39 -36.37 10.60
N ALA A 178 20.35 -36.02 11.36
CA ALA A 178 20.31 -36.21 12.80
C ALA A 178 20.11 -37.67 13.26
N THR A 179 19.78 -38.57 12.33
CA THR A 179 19.58 -40.01 12.56
C THR A 179 20.75 -40.88 12.05
N LEU A 180 21.83 -40.26 11.60
CA LEU A 180 23.13 -40.89 11.27
C LEU A 180 24.07 -40.84 12.48
#